data_AF-A0A943DN06-F1
#
_entry.id   AF-A0A943DN06-F1
#
_cell.length_a   1.000
_cell.length_b   1.000
_cell.length_c   1.000
_cell.angle_alpha   90.00
_cell.angle_beta   90.00
_cell.angle_gamma   90.00
#
_symmetry.space_group_name_H-M   'P 1'
#
loop_
_entity.id
_entity.type
_entity.pdbx_description
1 polymer ?
#
loop_
_entity_poly.entity_id
_entity_poly.type
_entity_poly.pdbx_seq_one_letter_code
_entity_poly.pdbx_strand_id
1 'polypeptide(L)'
;MDRKQQVFVKLKLKAKALGFNSRELKGIAAKIADNLTSADDASDEDVNAEIDKEIDSALRYLPFGQSQANRLLDEWKKNHSETDDDDNDDDDDDGASNNQRRQAGSNTKNPKNRGKNDDAPEWAKGLVQTVQTLNDEIAALKGEKVTTTRKEKLESLLKDAGTFGTRTLKSFNKMKFENDEEFEEFYSEVEEDLKSYNQERADAGLSSLGNPPGAGSKKQEKNEVLTDEEVIAMAKGL
;
A
#
# COMPACT_ATOMS: atom_id res chain seq x y z
N MET A 1 -15.89 -21.76 -3.19
CA MET A 1 -15.86 -21.25 -4.58
C MET A 1 -14.40 -20.94 -4.92
N ASP A 2 -13.90 -21.22 -6.12
CA ASP A 2 -12.49 -20.92 -6.49
C ASP A 2 -12.15 -19.42 -6.31
N ARG A 3 -11.00 -19.07 -5.72
CA ARG A 3 -10.62 -17.68 -5.40
C ARG A 3 -10.61 -16.80 -6.65
N LYS A 4 -10.13 -17.32 -7.78
CA LYS A 4 -10.13 -16.62 -9.08
C LYS A 4 -11.55 -16.30 -9.55
N GLN A 5 -12.48 -17.22 -9.32
CA GLN A 5 -13.88 -17.04 -9.66
C GLN A 5 -14.57 -16.00 -8.74
N GLN A 6 -14.27 -16.00 -7.44
CA GLN A 6 -14.79 -15.02 -6.49
C GLN A 6 -14.36 -13.59 -6.86
N VAL A 7 -13.05 -13.41 -7.11
CA VAL A 7 -12.47 -12.15 -7.57
C VAL A 7 -13.11 -11.72 -8.88
N PHE A 8 -13.24 -12.63 -9.86
CA PHE A 8 -13.82 -12.31 -11.16
C PHE A 8 -15.26 -11.79 -11.07
N VAL A 9 -16.11 -12.40 -10.24
CA VAL A 9 -17.51 -11.98 -10.08
C VAL A 9 -17.58 -10.56 -9.52
N LYS A 10 -16.82 -10.25 -8.46
CA LYS A 10 -16.77 -8.91 -7.86
C LYS A 10 -16.16 -7.89 -8.81
N LEU A 11 -15.04 -8.22 -9.44
CA LEU A 11 -14.33 -7.35 -10.37
C LEU A 11 -15.22 -6.99 -11.56
N LYS A 12 -15.96 -7.95 -12.11
CA LYS A 12 -16.89 -7.70 -13.22
C LYS A 12 -17.97 -6.67 -12.89
N LEU A 13 -18.47 -6.68 -11.66
CA LEU A 13 -19.47 -5.71 -11.21
C LEU A 13 -18.86 -4.31 -11.06
N LYS A 14 -17.71 -4.21 -10.37
CA LYS A 14 -17.07 -2.93 -10.09
C LYS A 14 -16.40 -2.30 -11.31
N ALA A 15 -15.83 -3.10 -12.23
CA ALA A 15 -15.17 -2.63 -13.44
C ALA A 15 -16.11 -2.38 -14.63
N LYS A 16 -17.43 -2.51 -14.44
CA LYS A 16 -18.43 -2.43 -15.54
C LYS A 16 -18.32 -1.13 -16.33
N ALA A 17 -18.05 -0.01 -15.66
CA ALA A 17 -17.91 1.30 -16.29
C ALA A 17 -16.66 1.42 -17.20
N LEU A 18 -15.68 0.54 -17.01
CA LEU A 18 -14.41 0.56 -17.76
C LEU A 18 -14.48 -0.26 -19.07
N GLY A 19 -15.56 -1.01 -19.30
CA GLY A 19 -15.79 -1.67 -20.59
C GLY A 19 -14.90 -2.87 -20.92
N PHE A 20 -14.14 -3.41 -19.95
CA PHE A 20 -13.32 -4.62 -20.16
C PHE A 20 -14.16 -5.83 -20.55
N ASN A 21 -13.63 -6.66 -21.46
CA ASN A 21 -14.26 -7.91 -21.82
C ASN A 21 -13.98 -9.01 -20.77
N SER A 22 -14.74 -10.11 -20.83
CA SER A 22 -14.63 -11.18 -19.84
C SER A 22 -13.25 -11.85 -19.80
N ARG A 23 -12.49 -11.87 -20.91
CA ARG A 23 -11.16 -12.50 -20.96
C ARG A 23 -10.14 -11.64 -20.22
N GLU A 24 -10.18 -10.32 -20.44
CA GLU A 24 -9.34 -9.35 -19.73
C GLU A 24 -9.60 -9.38 -18.23
N LEU A 25 -10.88 -9.34 -17.84
CA LEU A 25 -11.28 -9.40 -16.44
C LEU A 25 -10.86 -10.71 -15.76
N LYS A 26 -10.89 -11.84 -16.47
CA LYS A 26 -10.36 -13.12 -15.95
C LYS A 26 -8.85 -13.08 -15.74
N GLY A 27 -8.10 -12.46 -16.64
CA GLY A 27 -6.66 -12.29 -16.50
C GLY A 27 -6.30 -11.39 -15.30
N ILE A 28 -7.02 -10.29 -15.13
CA ILE A 28 -6.86 -9.39 -13.97
C ILE A 28 -7.24 -10.11 -12.68
N ALA A 29 -8.36 -10.82 -12.67
CA ALA A 29 -8.82 -11.59 -11.51
C ALA A 29 -7.83 -12.68 -11.10
N ALA A 30 -7.18 -13.35 -12.06
CA ALA A 30 -6.14 -14.33 -11.77
C ALA A 30 -4.95 -13.70 -11.06
N LYS A 31 -4.46 -12.53 -11.54
CA LYS A 31 -3.35 -11.81 -10.91
C LYS A 31 -3.69 -11.32 -9.49
N ILE A 32 -4.89 -10.80 -9.30
CA ILE A 32 -5.36 -10.39 -7.96
C ILE A 32 -5.42 -11.61 -7.04
N ALA A 33 -6.00 -12.72 -7.50
CA ALA A 33 -6.11 -13.94 -6.70
C ALA A 33 -4.75 -14.53 -6.31
N ASP A 34 -3.75 -14.47 -7.20
CA ASP A 34 -2.40 -14.94 -6.92
C ASP A 34 -1.67 -14.08 -5.87
N ASN A 35 -2.15 -12.84 -5.62
CA ASN A 35 -1.61 -11.92 -4.61
C ASN A 35 -2.39 -11.95 -3.28
N LEU A 36 -3.48 -12.70 -3.18
CA LEU A 36 -4.23 -12.82 -1.92
C LEU A 36 -3.41 -13.60 -0.90
N THR A 37 -3.33 -13.08 0.31
CA THR A 37 -2.51 -13.61 1.40
C THR A 37 -3.32 -14.28 2.50
N SER A 38 -4.66 -14.16 2.47
CA SER A 38 -5.55 -14.85 3.41
C SER A 38 -5.23 -16.35 3.47
N ALA A 39 -5.17 -16.89 4.69
CA ALA A 39 -5.00 -18.31 4.93
C ALA A 39 -6.16 -19.14 4.34
N ASP A 40 -5.94 -20.43 4.13
CA ASP A 40 -6.95 -21.31 3.53
C ASP A 40 -8.18 -21.54 4.45
N ASP A 41 -8.03 -21.31 5.76
CA ASP A 41 -9.06 -21.40 6.79
C ASP A 41 -9.63 -20.03 7.22
N ALA A 42 -9.22 -18.94 6.54
CA ALA A 42 -9.76 -17.61 6.79
C ALA A 42 -11.28 -17.56 6.57
N SER A 43 -11.96 -16.70 7.34
CA SER A 43 -13.41 -16.55 7.19
C SER A 43 -13.77 -15.98 5.82
N ASP A 44 -14.95 -16.34 5.30
CA ASP A 44 -15.45 -15.79 4.03
C ASP A 44 -15.54 -14.25 4.08
N GLU A 45 -15.73 -13.67 5.26
CA GLU A 45 -15.84 -12.22 5.46
C GLU A 45 -14.47 -11.54 5.31
N ASP A 46 -13.42 -12.10 5.91
CA ASP A 46 -12.04 -11.61 5.80
C ASP A 46 -11.52 -11.75 4.35
N VAL A 47 -11.76 -12.91 3.73
CA VAL A 47 -11.39 -13.16 2.34
C VAL A 47 -12.08 -12.17 1.40
N ASN A 48 -13.37 -11.91 1.61
CA ASN A 48 -14.10 -10.93 0.80
C ASN A 48 -13.58 -9.50 0.99
N ALA A 49 -13.20 -9.11 2.22
CA ALA A 49 -12.62 -7.81 2.51
C ALA A 49 -11.24 -7.63 1.82
N GLU A 50 -10.38 -8.64 1.85
CA GLU A 50 -9.11 -8.63 1.14
C GLU A 50 -9.32 -8.53 -0.38
N ILE A 51 -10.24 -9.33 -0.93
CA ILE A 51 -10.59 -9.28 -2.36
C ILE A 51 -11.10 -7.89 -2.76
N ASP A 52 -11.98 -7.28 -1.97
CA ASP A 52 -12.51 -5.96 -2.27
C ASP A 52 -11.41 -4.89 -2.25
N LYS A 53 -10.48 -4.96 -1.28
CA LYS A 53 -9.32 -4.07 -1.19
C LYS A 53 -8.41 -4.18 -2.41
N GLU A 54 -8.09 -5.40 -2.84
CA GLU A 54 -7.22 -5.61 -4.00
C GLU A 54 -7.90 -5.24 -5.32
N ILE A 55 -9.21 -5.48 -5.44
CA ILE A 55 -10.00 -5.01 -6.59
C ILE A 55 -10.02 -3.49 -6.64
N ASP A 56 -10.27 -2.81 -5.53
CA ASP A 56 -10.33 -1.34 -5.50
C ASP A 56 -8.95 -0.72 -5.82
N SER A 57 -7.87 -1.37 -5.38
CA SER A 57 -6.51 -1.02 -5.75
C SER A 57 -6.28 -1.19 -7.26
N ALA A 58 -6.68 -2.32 -7.85
CA ALA A 58 -6.57 -2.53 -9.29
C ALA A 58 -7.41 -1.53 -10.11
N LEU A 59 -8.65 -1.27 -9.69
CA LEU A 59 -9.57 -0.34 -10.36
C LEU A 59 -9.03 1.09 -10.42
N ARG A 60 -8.27 1.52 -9.41
CA ARG A 60 -7.61 2.83 -9.42
C ARG A 60 -6.66 2.99 -10.61
N TYR A 61 -6.03 1.91 -11.07
CA TYR A 61 -4.99 1.94 -12.11
C TYR A 61 -5.44 1.44 -13.48
N LEU A 62 -6.54 0.70 -13.55
CA LEU A 62 -7.05 0.18 -14.82
C LEU A 62 -7.37 1.26 -15.88
N PRO A 63 -7.99 2.41 -15.55
CA PRO A 63 -8.22 3.50 -16.51
C PRO A 63 -6.92 4.04 -17.11
N PHE A 64 -5.87 4.11 -16.29
CA PHE A 64 -4.55 4.54 -16.75
C PHE A 64 -3.96 3.54 -17.75
N GLY A 65 -4.01 2.23 -17.45
CA GLY A 65 -3.58 1.19 -18.39
C GLY A 65 -4.32 1.25 -19.74
N GLN A 66 -5.64 1.50 -19.72
CA GLN A 66 -6.43 1.71 -20.92
C GLN A 66 -6.00 2.96 -21.70
N SER A 67 -5.73 4.08 -21.02
CA SER A 67 -5.29 5.31 -21.68
C SER A 67 -3.97 5.14 -22.45
N GLN A 68 -3.03 4.36 -21.90
CA GLN A 68 -1.74 4.07 -22.54
C GLN A 68 -1.93 3.16 -23.77
N ALA A 69 -2.77 2.13 -23.66
CA ALA A 69 -3.07 1.24 -24.78
C ALA A 69 -3.79 1.98 -25.92
N ASN A 70 -4.76 2.82 -25.60
CA ASN A 70 -5.47 3.65 -26.57
C ASN A 70 -4.51 4.63 -27.25
N ARG A 71 -3.61 5.28 -26.49
CA ARG A 71 -2.63 6.20 -27.08
C ARG A 71 -1.68 5.48 -28.05
N LEU A 72 -1.19 4.29 -27.69
CA LEU A 72 -0.33 3.50 -28.59
C LEU A 72 -1.08 3.11 -29.87
N LEU A 73 -2.36 2.74 -29.74
CA LEU A 73 -3.21 2.44 -30.88
C LEU A 73 -3.41 3.68 -31.78
N ASP A 74 -3.62 4.85 -31.18
CA ASP A 74 -3.79 6.11 -31.91
C ASP A 74 -2.49 6.56 -32.60
N GLU A 75 -1.34 6.40 -31.94
CA GLU A 75 -0.03 6.66 -32.54
C GLU A 75 0.27 5.71 -33.71
N TRP A 76 -0.08 4.42 -33.56
CA TRP A 76 0.06 3.45 -34.64
C TRP A 76 -0.81 3.82 -35.84
N LYS A 77 -2.09 4.14 -35.61
CA LYS A 77 -3.03 4.60 -36.66
C LYS A 77 -2.57 5.87 -37.35
N LYS A 78 -2.02 6.83 -36.60
CA LYS A 78 -1.50 8.09 -37.15
C LYS A 78 -0.29 7.88 -38.06
N ASN A 79 0.57 6.91 -37.73
CA ASN A 79 1.77 6.60 -38.49
C ASN A 79 1.53 5.56 -39.60
N HIS A 80 0.35 4.93 -39.63
CA HIS A 80 -0.11 3.98 -40.64
C HIS A 80 -1.51 4.37 -41.11
N SER A 81 -1.74 5.66 -41.38
CA SER A 81 -2.98 6.09 -42.02
C SER A 81 -3.01 5.44 -43.41
N GLU A 82 -4.00 4.57 -43.64
CA GLU A 82 -4.31 4.12 -44.99
C GLU A 82 -4.54 5.39 -45.82
N THR A 83 -3.65 5.64 -46.78
CA THR A 83 -3.91 6.61 -47.83
C THR A 83 -5.03 6.04 -48.67
N ASP A 84 -6.26 6.40 -48.32
CA ASP A 84 -7.42 6.31 -49.21
C ASP A 84 -7.21 7.35 -50.33
N ASP A 85 -6.40 7.00 -51.33
CA ASP A 85 -6.46 7.61 -52.66
C ASP A 85 -7.11 6.57 -53.59
N ASP A 86 -8.42 6.41 -53.43
CA ASP A 86 -9.27 5.85 -54.48
C ASP A 86 -9.67 6.98 -55.46
N ASP A 87 -9.67 6.60 -56.75
CA ASP A 87 -10.31 7.19 -57.93
C ASP A 87 -9.56 8.28 -58.74
N ASN A 88 -9.00 7.83 -59.87
CA ASN A 88 -9.44 8.32 -61.19
C ASN A 88 -9.37 7.19 -62.23
N ASP A 89 -10.52 6.85 -62.78
CA ASP A 89 -10.74 6.06 -64.00
C ASP A 89 -10.05 6.68 -65.22
N ASP A 90 -9.44 5.85 -66.09
CA ASP A 90 -9.90 5.63 -67.49
C ASP A 90 -8.91 4.74 -68.29
N ASP A 91 -9.49 3.67 -68.82
CA ASP A 91 -9.31 3.00 -70.11
C ASP A 91 -8.02 2.27 -70.58
N ASP A 92 -8.31 1.03 -70.99
CA ASP A 92 -7.82 0.27 -72.15
C ASP A 92 -6.51 -0.54 -72.12
N ASP A 93 -6.75 -1.85 -71.95
CA ASP A 93 -6.53 -2.90 -72.95
C ASP A 93 -5.24 -3.76 -72.94
N ASP A 94 -5.54 -5.06 -72.96
CA ASP A 94 -4.81 -6.25 -73.39
C ASP A 94 -3.37 -6.57 -72.92
N GLY A 95 -3.27 -7.76 -72.32
CA GLY A 95 -2.30 -8.74 -72.82
C GLY A 95 -1.13 -9.13 -71.91
N ALA A 96 -1.19 -10.37 -71.44
CA ALA A 96 -0.07 -11.32 -71.29
C ALA A 96 1.09 -10.99 -70.31
N SER A 97 1.19 -11.83 -69.28
CA SER A 97 2.41 -12.52 -68.82
C SER A 97 3.76 -11.96 -69.29
N ASN A 98 4.58 -11.41 -68.39
CA ASN A 98 5.88 -12.03 -68.05
C ASN A 98 6.59 -11.33 -66.88
N ASN A 99 7.25 -12.19 -66.12
CA ASN A 99 8.33 -12.00 -65.18
C ASN A 99 9.48 -11.13 -65.75
N GLN A 100 9.91 -10.05 -65.07
CA GLN A 100 11.31 -9.55 -65.14
C GLN A 100 11.64 -8.47 -64.07
N ARG A 101 12.06 -8.96 -62.90
CA ARG A 101 13.30 -8.58 -62.21
C ARG A 101 13.99 -7.28 -62.68
N ARG A 102 13.91 -6.20 -61.89
CA ARG A 102 15.04 -5.26 -61.67
C ARG A 102 15.09 -4.82 -60.21
N GLN A 103 16.32 -4.64 -59.77
CA GLN A 103 16.85 -4.80 -58.43
C GLN A 103 17.33 -3.45 -57.89
N ALA A 104 17.26 -3.32 -56.56
CA ALA A 104 18.06 -2.45 -55.68
C ALA A 104 17.99 -0.92 -55.86
N GLY A 105 17.54 -0.28 -54.79
CA GLY A 105 17.73 1.14 -54.52
C GLY A 105 17.52 1.43 -53.04
N SER A 106 18.36 0.86 -52.18
CA SER A 106 18.57 1.38 -50.82
C SER A 106 18.91 2.86 -50.94
N ASN A 107 18.03 3.72 -50.45
CA ASN A 107 18.38 5.11 -50.17
C ASN A 107 17.87 5.47 -48.78
N THR A 108 18.65 5.01 -47.81
CA THR A 108 18.83 5.62 -46.50
C THR A 108 18.89 7.14 -46.63
N LYS A 109 17.78 7.82 -46.30
CA LYS A 109 17.81 9.23 -45.89
C LYS A 109 17.37 9.32 -44.44
N ASN A 110 18.37 9.12 -43.59
CA ASN A 110 18.40 9.44 -42.18
C ASN A 110 17.89 10.89 -41.96
N PRO A 111 16.81 11.12 -41.19
CA PRO A 111 16.51 12.47 -40.72
C PRO A 111 17.64 12.86 -39.78
N LYS A 112 18.29 13.98 -40.09
CA LYS A 112 19.32 14.62 -39.27
C LYS A 112 18.85 14.70 -37.82
N ASN A 113 19.53 13.95 -36.97
CA ASN A 113 19.59 14.14 -35.53
C ASN A 113 20.06 15.59 -35.27
N ARG A 114 19.10 16.47 -34.99
CA ARG A 114 19.29 17.84 -34.52
C ARG A 114 18.53 17.97 -33.23
N GLY A 115 19.23 18.43 -32.20
CA GLY A 115 18.61 18.91 -30.97
C GLY A 115 18.83 17.94 -29.83
N LYS A 116 19.78 18.31 -28.99
CA LYS A 116 19.97 17.81 -27.65
C LYS A 116 18.71 18.15 -26.85
N ASN A 117 17.74 17.25 -26.83
CA ASN A 117 16.60 17.32 -25.93
C ASN A 117 16.79 16.19 -24.90
N ASP A 118 17.55 16.50 -23.85
CA ASP A 118 17.59 15.73 -22.59
C ASP A 118 16.23 15.82 -21.83
N ASP A 119 15.21 16.42 -22.44
CA ASP A 119 13.85 16.40 -21.96
C ASP A 119 13.14 15.14 -22.46
N ALA A 120 12.85 14.22 -21.52
CA ALA A 120 11.93 13.13 -21.76
C ALA A 120 10.66 13.66 -22.49
N PRO A 121 10.15 12.95 -23.51
CA PRO A 121 9.01 13.43 -24.29
C PRO A 121 7.81 13.75 -23.38
N GLU A 122 6.93 14.69 -23.74
CA GLU A 122 5.88 15.16 -22.83
C GLU A 122 4.99 14.04 -22.27
N TRP A 123 4.77 12.97 -23.05
CA TRP A 123 4.07 11.76 -22.58
C TRP A 123 4.81 11.02 -21.45
N ALA A 124 6.14 11.05 -21.46
CA ALA A 124 6.99 10.47 -20.42
C ALA A 124 6.99 11.34 -19.16
N LYS A 125 6.79 12.66 -19.26
CA LYS A 125 6.69 13.55 -18.09
C LYS A 125 5.49 13.19 -17.20
N GLY A 126 4.32 12.97 -17.81
CA GLY A 126 3.12 12.53 -17.08
C GLY A 126 3.25 11.12 -16.46
N LEU A 127 3.91 10.20 -17.18
CA LEU A 127 4.23 8.86 -16.66
C LEU A 127 5.19 8.94 -15.46
N VAL A 128 6.28 9.71 -15.57
CA VAL A 128 7.26 9.90 -14.50
C VAL A 128 6.59 10.53 -13.28
N GLN A 129 5.73 11.54 -13.46
CA GLN A 129 5.01 12.17 -12.36
C GLN A 129 4.06 11.18 -11.66
N THR A 130 3.37 10.32 -12.42
CA THR A 130 2.52 9.28 -11.86
C THR A 130 3.34 8.25 -11.09
N VAL A 131 4.42 7.73 -11.68
CA VAL A 131 5.33 6.78 -11.01
C VAL A 131 5.92 7.40 -9.74
N GLN A 132 6.29 8.67 -9.76
CA GLN A 132 6.76 9.39 -8.58
C GLN A 132 5.69 9.46 -7.49
N THR A 133 4.47 9.86 -7.85
CA THR A 133 3.33 9.92 -6.91
C THR A 133 3.05 8.55 -6.29
N LEU A 134 3.07 7.48 -7.10
CA LEU A 134 2.89 6.12 -6.61
C LEU A 134 4.02 5.67 -5.69
N ASN A 135 5.26 6.03 -6.01
CA ASN A 135 6.40 5.72 -5.15
C ASN A 135 6.29 6.45 -3.80
N ASP A 136 5.83 7.71 -3.81
CA ASP A 136 5.61 8.50 -2.60
C ASP A 136 4.46 7.93 -1.75
N GLU A 137 3.35 7.53 -2.37
CA GLU A 137 2.24 6.83 -1.68
C GLU A 137 2.68 5.48 -1.11
N ILE A 138 3.47 4.70 -1.84
CA ILE A 138 4.04 3.42 -1.36
C ILE A 138 4.98 3.67 -0.18
N ALA A 139 5.82 4.70 -0.23
CA ALA A 139 6.71 5.06 0.86
C ALA A 139 5.92 5.48 2.11
N ALA A 140 4.86 6.28 1.93
CA ALA A 140 3.97 6.69 3.01
C ALA A 140 3.26 5.48 3.65
N LEU A 141 2.68 4.58 2.83
CA LEU A 141 2.03 3.36 3.31
C LEU A 141 2.99 2.41 4.04
N LYS A 142 4.23 2.27 3.55
CA LYS A 142 5.26 1.50 4.26
C LYS A 142 5.59 2.14 5.60
N GLY A 143 5.75 3.45 5.67
CA GLY A 143 5.98 4.17 6.91
C GLY A 143 4.83 4.03 7.91
N GLU A 144 3.58 4.13 7.45
CA GLU A 144 2.38 3.94 8.27
C GLU A 144 2.28 2.50 8.79
N LYS A 145 2.53 1.49 7.93
CA LYS A 145 2.53 0.09 8.33
C LYS A 145 3.58 -0.20 9.39
N VAL A 146 4.81 0.30 9.21
CA VAL A 146 5.89 0.16 10.19
C VAL A 146 5.50 0.80 11.52
N THR A 147 4.96 2.03 11.50
CA THR A 147 4.49 2.72 12.72
C THR A 147 3.40 1.92 13.44
N THR A 148 2.47 1.33 12.67
CA THR A 148 1.38 0.51 13.21
C THR A 148 1.90 -0.77 13.86
N THR A 149 2.77 -1.53 13.17
CA THR A 149 3.37 -2.76 13.74
C THR A 149 4.16 -2.48 15.02
N ARG A 150 4.92 -1.39 15.05
CA ARG A 150 5.68 -0.97 16.24
C ARG A 150 4.76 -0.62 17.41
N LYS A 151 3.65 0.08 17.13
CA LYS A 151 2.63 0.42 18.12
C LYS A 151 1.97 -0.83 18.71
N GLU A 152 1.58 -1.78 17.87
CA GLU A 152 0.96 -3.05 18.31
C GLU A 152 1.91 -3.85 19.21
N LYS A 153 3.20 -3.93 18.85
CA LYS A 153 4.22 -4.60 19.66
C LYS A 153 4.36 -3.94 21.05
N LEU A 154 4.38 -2.61 21.10
CA LEU A 154 4.45 -1.84 22.34
C LEU A 154 3.15 -1.97 23.18
N GLU A 155 1.98 -1.96 22.55
CA GLU A 155 0.69 -2.16 23.22
C GLU A 155 0.61 -3.54 23.88
N SER A 156 1.10 -4.59 23.21
CA SER A 156 1.16 -5.93 23.78
C SER A 156 2.05 -6.01 25.02
N LEU A 157 3.20 -5.33 25.02
CA LEU A 157 4.11 -5.28 26.16
C LEU A 157 3.47 -4.58 27.37
N LEU A 158 2.72 -3.50 27.11
CA LEU A 158 2.24 -2.57 28.13
C LEU A 158 0.79 -2.81 28.58
N LYS A 159 0.13 -3.85 28.08
CA LYS A 159 -1.32 -4.09 28.28
C LYS A 159 -1.75 -4.08 29.76
N ASP A 160 -0.90 -4.57 30.66
CA ASP A 160 -1.19 -4.68 32.10
C ASP A 160 -0.44 -3.62 32.94
N ALA A 161 0.20 -2.65 32.30
CA ALA A 161 1.08 -1.67 32.95
C ALA A 161 0.35 -0.41 33.46
N GLY A 162 -0.98 -0.35 33.36
CA GLY A 162 -1.80 0.75 33.86
C GLY A 162 -1.39 2.13 33.34
N THR A 163 -1.11 3.06 34.27
CA THR A 163 -0.77 4.46 33.95
C THR A 163 0.60 4.59 33.27
N PHE A 164 1.56 3.72 33.60
CA PHE A 164 2.85 3.64 32.90
C PHE A 164 2.62 3.32 31.43
N GLY A 165 1.87 2.25 31.14
CA GLY A 165 1.55 1.85 29.77
C GLY A 165 0.87 2.96 28.96
N THR A 166 -0.14 3.59 29.55
CA THR A 166 -0.87 4.70 28.91
C THR A 166 0.04 5.89 28.60
N ARG A 167 0.98 6.23 29.50
CA ARG A 167 1.91 7.35 29.31
C ARG A 167 2.96 7.03 28.26
N THR A 168 3.51 5.82 28.26
CA THR A 168 4.50 5.37 27.29
C THR A 168 3.91 5.31 25.88
N LEU A 169 2.69 4.80 25.71
CA LEU A 169 1.99 4.81 24.40
C LEU A 169 1.72 6.25 23.90
N LYS A 170 1.38 7.18 24.80
CA LYS A 170 1.20 8.60 24.45
C LYS A 170 2.52 9.23 23.98
N SER A 171 3.65 8.86 24.58
CA SER A 171 4.98 9.31 24.16
C SER A 171 5.38 8.70 22.81
N PHE A 172 5.12 7.40 22.60
CA PHE A 172 5.38 6.70 21.34
C PHE A 172 4.72 7.40 20.15
N ASN A 173 3.46 7.84 20.29
CA ASN A 173 2.75 8.56 19.21
C ASN A 173 3.42 9.89 18.79
N LYS A 174 4.36 10.42 19.59
CA LYS A 174 5.12 11.64 19.29
C LYS A 174 6.55 11.34 18.83
N MET A 175 6.98 10.08 18.93
CA MET A 175 8.32 9.64 18.55
C MET A 175 8.37 9.34 17.05
N LYS A 176 9.56 9.50 16.47
CA LYS A 176 9.89 9.05 15.12
C LYS A 176 11.18 8.24 15.23
N PHE A 177 11.18 7.06 14.64
CA PHE A 177 12.34 6.18 14.58
C PHE A 177 12.80 6.12 13.14
N GLU A 178 14.09 6.31 12.89
CA GLU A 178 14.65 6.30 11.54
C GLU A 178 14.74 4.88 10.98
N ASN A 179 14.94 3.89 11.86
CA ASN A 179 15.14 2.49 11.51
C ASN A 179 14.52 1.58 12.59
N ASP A 180 14.55 0.25 12.36
CA ASP A 180 14.04 -0.72 13.32
C ASP A 180 14.95 -0.87 14.55
N GLU A 181 16.25 -0.63 14.42
CA GLU A 181 17.22 -0.75 15.53
C GLU A 181 16.93 0.26 16.65
N GLU A 182 16.67 1.52 16.30
CA GLU A 182 16.26 2.57 17.25
C GLU A 182 14.94 2.23 17.96
N PHE A 183 14.00 1.62 17.24
CA PHE A 183 12.76 1.18 17.85
C PHE A 183 12.98 0.01 18.80
N GLU A 184 13.83 -0.96 18.45
CA GLU A 184 14.14 -2.09 19.32
C GLU A 184 14.93 -1.67 20.57
N GLU A 185 15.80 -0.66 20.46
CA GLU A 185 16.48 -0.06 21.61
C GLU A 185 15.47 0.59 22.56
N PHE A 186 14.62 1.48 22.04
CA PHE A 186 13.52 2.07 22.81
C PHE A 186 12.60 1.01 23.42
N TYR A 187 12.25 -0.04 22.67
CA TYR A 187 11.41 -1.13 23.15
C TYR A 187 12.08 -1.86 24.33
N SER A 188 13.39 -2.11 24.24
CA SER A 188 14.18 -2.75 25.29
C SER A 188 14.26 -1.88 26.54
N GLU A 189 14.47 -0.57 26.40
CA GLU A 189 14.42 0.39 27.52
C GLU A 189 13.05 0.38 28.20
N VAL A 190 11.96 0.40 27.42
CA VAL A 190 10.61 0.32 27.98
C VAL A 190 10.37 -1.01 28.71
N GLU A 191 10.94 -2.12 28.24
CA GLU A 191 10.85 -3.40 28.92
C GLU A 191 11.57 -3.39 30.28
N GLU A 192 12.74 -2.77 30.37
CA GLU A 192 13.48 -2.60 31.63
C GLU A 192 12.77 -1.66 32.60
N ASP A 193 12.26 -0.52 32.10
CA ASP A 193 11.47 0.42 32.88
C ASP A 193 10.19 -0.23 33.40
N LEU A 194 9.54 -1.07 32.60
CA LEU A 194 8.35 -1.83 33.00
C LEU A 194 8.67 -2.80 34.15
N LYS A 195 9.81 -3.48 34.10
CA LYS A 195 10.27 -4.37 35.19
C LYS A 195 10.47 -3.57 36.48
N SER A 196 11.15 -2.43 36.39
CA SER A 196 11.41 -1.53 37.51
C SER A 196 10.10 -0.97 38.10
N TYR A 197 9.20 -0.49 37.24
CA TYR A 197 7.88 0.02 37.64
C TYR A 197 7.03 -1.04 38.37
N ASN A 198 7.01 -2.26 37.85
CA ASN A 198 6.28 -3.36 38.48
C ASN A 198 6.88 -3.76 39.83
N GLN A 199 8.21 -3.73 39.95
CA GLN A 199 8.89 -3.97 41.23
C GLN A 199 8.56 -2.88 42.25
N GLU A 200 8.65 -1.61 41.89
CA GLU A 200 8.30 -0.49 42.78
C GLU A 200 6.84 -0.58 43.24
N ARG A 201 5.93 -0.97 42.34
CA ARG A 201 4.52 -1.19 42.66
C ARG A 201 4.34 -2.34 43.65
N ALA A 202 5.07 -3.44 43.47
CA ALA A 202 5.05 -4.58 44.39
C ALA A 202 5.60 -4.21 45.78
N ASP A 203 6.73 -3.49 45.82
CA ASP A 203 7.38 -3.04 47.06
C ASP A 203 6.51 -2.00 47.81
N ALA A 204 5.91 -1.06 47.08
CA ALA A 204 4.97 -0.08 47.66
C ALA A 204 3.70 -0.76 48.18
N GLY A 205 3.15 -1.72 47.44
CA GLY A 205 2.02 -2.53 47.89
C GLY A 205 2.34 -3.32 49.16
N LEU A 206 3.52 -3.92 49.24
CA LEU A 206 4.00 -4.64 50.43
C LEU A 206 4.21 -3.70 51.62
N SER A 207 4.82 -2.54 51.40
CA SER A 207 5.01 -1.49 52.42
C SER A 207 3.67 -0.97 52.95
N SER A 208 2.68 -0.80 52.07
CA SER A 208 1.33 -0.39 52.41
C SER A 208 0.55 -1.45 53.21
N LEU A 209 0.92 -2.73 53.13
CA LEU A 209 0.23 -3.79 53.86
C LEU A 209 0.50 -3.72 55.38
N GLY A 210 1.47 -2.91 55.79
CA GLY A 210 1.83 -2.67 57.18
C GLY A 210 2.48 -3.88 57.84
N ASN A 211 3.35 -3.63 58.82
CA ASN A 211 3.89 -4.71 59.63
C ASN A 211 2.74 -5.52 60.25
N PRO A 212 2.84 -6.87 60.29
CA PRO A 212 1.87 -7.69 61.02
C PRO A 212 1.75 -7.17 62.46
N PRO A 213 0.54 -7.21 63.06
CA PRO A 213 0.30 -6.66 64.38
C PRO A 213 1.19 -7.38 65.41
N GLY A 214 2.32 -6.77 65.76
CA GLY A 214 3.31 -7.35 66.66
C GLY A 214 4.71 -6.71 66.64
N ALA A 215 5.15 -6.11 65.53
CA ALA A 215 6.47 -5.48 65.45
C ALA A 215 6.34 -3.95 65.57
N GLY A 216 6.48 -3.43 66.79
CA GLY A 216 6.34 -2.01 67.07
C GLY A 216 7.37 -1.15 66.33
N SER A 217 6.90 -0.09 65.65
CA SER A 217 7.39 1.29 65.78
C SER A 217 6.89 2.20 64.63
N LYS A 218 6.32 3.35 65.03
CA LYS A 218 6.16 4.64 64.33
C LYS A 218 5.23 4.71 63.11
N LYS A 219 4.07 5.35 63.34
CA LYS A 219 3.19 5.98 62.35
C LYS A 219 4.02 6.83 61.37
N GLN A 220 3.98 6.50 60.08
CA GLN A 220 4.14 7.49 59.01
C GLN A 220 2.75 7.93 58.53
N GLU A 221 2.60 9.23 58.33
CA GLU A 221 1.37 9.86 57.87
C GLU A 221 0.94 9.27 56.53
N LYS A 222 -0.35 8.91 56.45
CA LYS A 222 -0.99 8.40 55.26
C LYS A 222 -1.06 9.53 54.24
N ASN A 223 -0.19 9.50 53.23
CA ASN A 223 -0.47 10.19 51.99
C ASN A 223 -1.35 9.24 51.20
N GLU A 224 -2.67 9.50 51.18
CA GLU A 224 -3.63 8.70 50.43
C GLU A 224 -3.32 8.87 48.94
N VAL A 225 -2.54 7.93 48.40
CA VAL A 225 -2.29 7.84 46.97
C VAL A 225 -3.59 7.37 46.33
N LEU A 226 -4.21 8.24 45.53
CA LEU A 226 -5.39 7.94 44.73
C LEU A 226 -5.19 6.61 43.99
N THR A 227 -6.18 5.74 44.09
CA THR A 227 -6.17 4.44 43.42
C THR A 227 -6.17 4.60 41.90
N ASP A 228 -5.62 3.62 41.18
CA ASP A 228 -5.60 3.67 39.70
C ASP A 228 -7.01 3.83 39.10
N GLU A 229 -8.04 3.30 39.77
CA GLU A 229 -9.45 3.50 39.38
C GLU A 229 -9.89 4.96 39.52
N GLU A 230 -9.45 5.67 40.56
CA GLU A 230 -9.74 7.09 40.77
C GLU A 230 -8.99 7.97 39.75
N VAL A 231 -7.76 7.62 39.39
CA VAL A 231 -6.99 8.33 38.35
C VAL A 231 -7.61 8.11 36.97
N ILE A 232 -8.08 6.89 36.66
CA ILE A 232 -8.78 6.58 35.41
C ILE A 232 -10.12 7.32 35.36
N ALA A 233 -10.85 7.41 36.47
CA ALA A 233 -12.10 8.16 36.55
C ALA A 233 -11.89 9.68 36.32
N MET A 234 -10.83 10.26 36.88
CA MET A 234 -10.47 11.66 36.59
C MET A 234 -10.02 11.88 35.15
N ALA A 235 -9.29 10.93 34.55
CA ALA A 235 -8.87 11.03 33.15
C ALA A 235 -10.02 10.88 32.14
N LYS A 236 -11.14 10.26 32.53
CA LYS A 236 -12.38 10.16 31.75
C LYS A 236 -13.39 11.26 32.08
N GLY A 237 -13.07 12.14 33.03
CA GLY A 237 -13.95 13.18 33.57
C GLY A 237 -13.49 14.61 33.27
N LEU A 238 -13.31 14.93 31.99
CA LEU A 238 -13.56 16.23 31.33
C LEU A 238 -13.43 16.07 29.81
#